data_AF-H2BXN5-F1
#
_entry.id   AF-H2BXN5-F1
#
_cell.length_a   1.000
_cell.length_b   1.000
_cell.length_c   1.000
_cell.angle_alpha   90.00
_cell.angle_beta   90.00
_cell.angle_gamma   90.00
#
_symmetry.space_group_name_H-M   'P 1'
#
loop_
_entity.id
_entity.type
_entity.pdbx_description
1 polymer ?
#
loop_
_entity_poly.entity_id
_entity_poly.type
_entity_poly.pdbx_seq_one_letter_code
_entity_poly.pdbx_strand_id
1 'polypeptide(L)'
;MLREQCDHAIIKKGINGKGLSFPDRVYGDYHNFTLTNCKFTDFEEYVENLNKHLEYAIPNFQEADLVKLRFVISLNEDRIVSIRNSELTIEK
;
A
#
# COMPACT_ATOMS: atom_id res chain seq x y z
N MET A 1 0.49 2.98 15.65
CA MET A 1 0.87 3.46 14.29
C MET A 1 1.92 2.53 13.68
N LEU A 2 2.08 2.49 12.35
CA LEU A 2 2.97 1.60 11.56
C LEU A 2 4.30 1.15 12.24
N ARG A 3 5.00 2.07 12.92
CA ARG A 3 6.25 1.81 13.68
C ARG A 3 6.12 0.85 14.86
N GLU A 4 4.91 0.67 15.40
CA GLU A 4 4.63 -0.25 16.50
C GLU A 4 4.35 -1.68 16.00
N GLN A 5 4.02 -1.82 14.70
CA GLN A 5 3.57 -3.08 14.12
C GLN A 5 4.63 -3.70 13.20
N CYS A 6 5.60 -2.92 12.70
CA CYS A 6 6.71 -3.38 11.87
C CYS A 6 8.01 -2.66 12.25
N ASP A 7 9.15 -3.36 12.21
CA ASP A 7 10.45 -2.82 12.65
C ASP A 7 11.03 -1.78 11.68
N HIS A 8 10.74 -1.92 10.38
CA HIS A 8 11.31 -1.06 9.36
C HIS A 8 10.43 -0.96 8.10
N ALA A 9 10.52 0.18 7.42
CA ALA A 9 9.89 0.42 6.12
C ALA A 9 10.97 0.75 5.08
N ILE A 10 11.00 0.01 3.99
CA ILE A 10 11.83 0.27 2.82
C ILE A 10 10.93 0.83 1.73
N ILE A 11 11.22 2.05 1.28
CA ILE A 11 10.45 2.72 0.22
C ILE A 11 11.18 2.47 -1.11
N LYS A 12 10.50 1.84 -2.06
CA LYS A 12 10.95 1.69 -3.45
C LYS A 12 9.97 2.42 -4.36
N LYS A 13 10.41 3.55 -4.92
CA LYS A 13 9.65 4.27 -5.94
C LYS A 13 9.93 3.65 -7.30
N GLY A 14 8.90 3.44 -8.12
CA GLY A 14 9.04 2.96 -9.49
C GLY A 14 8.01 3.61 -10.41
N ILE A 15 8.36 3.75 -11.68
CA ILE A 15 7.48 4.25 -12.73
C ILE A 15 7.25 3.08 -13.68
N ASN A 16 6.04 2.53 -13.73
CA ASN A 16 5.71 1.46 -14.70
C ASN A 16 4.83 2.07 -15.80
N GLY A 17 5.50 2.69 -16.77
CA GLY A 17 4.88 3.16 -18.00
C GLY A 17 4.55 4.66 -18.00
N LYS A 18 4.59 5.26 -19.20
CA LYS A 18 4.21 6.65 -19.42
C LYS A 18 2.80 6.87 -18.86
N GLY A 19 2.64 7.87 -18.00
CA GLY A 19 1.36 8.34 -17.47
C GLY A 19 0.28 8.41 -18.55
N LEU A 20 -0.57 7.38 -18.60
CA LEU A 20 -1.75 7.31 -19.45
C LEU A 20 -2.95 7.45 -18.52
N SER A 21 -3.56 8.63 -18.53
CA SER A 21 -4.90 8.80 -17.96
C SER A 21 -5.92 8.25 -18.95
N PHE A 22 -6.57 7.17 -18.57
CA PHE A 22 -7.82 6.75 -19.17
C PHE A 22 -8.98 7.47 -18.45
N PRO A 23 -10.17 7.60 -19.07
CA PRO A 23 -11.32 8.30 -18.48
C PRO A 23 -11.68 7.80 -17.07
N ASP A 24 -11.37 6.54 -16.78
CA ASP A 24 -11.80 5.87 -15.55
C ASP A 24 -10.63 5.56 -14.60
N ARG A 25 -9.35 5.71 -15.04
CA ARG A 25 -8.16 5.27 -14.29
C ARG A 25 -6.87 5.99 -14.70
N VAL A 26 -6.06 6.38 -13.71
CA VAL A 26 -4.67 6.83 -13.91
C VAL A 26 -3.74 5.62 -13.90
N TYR A 27 -2.85 5.50 -14.90
CA TYR A 27 -1.75 4.53 -14.97
C TYR A 27 -0.45 5.31 -15.21
N GLY A 28 0.43 5.45 -14.22
CA GLY A 28 1.69 6.18 -14.43
C GLY A 28 2.74 5.92 -13.37
N ASP A 29 2.44 6.23 -12.11
CA ASP A 29 3.41 6.07 -11.02
C ASP A 29 2.95 4.98 -10.04
N TYR A 30 3.92 4.32 -9.42
CA TYR A 30 3.62 3.43 -8.31
C TYR A 30 4.63 3.58 -7.17
N HIS A 31 4.12 3.48 -5.96
CA HIS A 31 4.94 3.48 -4.76
C HIS A 31 4.88 2.11 -4.11
N ASN A 32 6.01 1.40 -4.11
CA ASN A 32 6.15 0.15 -3.37
C ASN A 32 6.77 0.44 -2.01
N PHE A 33 6.11 0.02 -0.95
CA PHE A 33 6.64 0.00 0.39
C PHE A 33 6.82 -1.45 0.81
N THR A 34 7.97 -1.78 1.38
CA THR A 34 8.20 -3.09 2.00
C THR A 34 8.40 -2.88 3.49
N LEU A 35 7.50 -3.43 4.28
CA LEU A 35 7.50 -3.38 5.74
C LEU A 35 7.99 -4.74 6.25
N THR A 36 9.00 -4.74 7.11
CA THR A 36 9.66 -5.97 7.56
C THR A 36 9.44 -6.23 9.04
N ASN A 37 9.47 -7.52 9.41
CA ASN A 37 9.27 -8.02 10.78
C ASN A 37 7.92 -7.56 11.36
N CYS A 38 6.87 -7.63 10.55
CA CYS A 38 5.56 -7.18 10.98
C CYS A 38 4.89 -8.20 11.92
N LYS A 39 4.30 -7.72 13.02
CA LYS A 39 3.65 -8.55 14.06
C LYS A 39 2.17 -8.20 14.20
N PHE A 40 1.39 -8.50 13.18
CA PHE A 40 -0.05 -8.23 13.21
C PHE A 40 -0.79 -9.29 14.02
N THR A 41 -1.57 -8.87 15.01
CA THR A 41 -2.56 -9.70 15.68
C THR A 41 -3.85 -9.83 14.87
N ASP A 42 -4.26 -8.75 14.18
CA ASP A 42 -5.36 -8.72 13.24
C ASP A 42 -4.93 -7.92 12.00
N PHE A 43 -4.65 -8.63 10.91
CA PHE A 43 -4.18 -8.00 9.68
C PHE A 43 -5.30 -7.24 8.96
N GLU A 44 -6.53 -7.77 8.99
CA GLU A 44 -7.65 -7.19 8.26
C GLU A 44 -8.09 -5.87 8.90
N GLU A 45 -8.22 -5.84 10.23
CA GLU A 45 -8.53 -4.61 10.98
C GLU A 45 -7.43 -3.56 10.79
N TYR A 46 -6.16 -3.99 10.81
CA TYR A 46 -5.04 -3.09 10.57
C TYR A 46 -5.10 -2.45 9.17
N VAL A 47 -5.40 -3.24 8.15
CA VAL A 47 -5.52 -2.79 6.77
C VAL A 47 -6.70 -1.82 6.59
N GLU A 48 -7.84 -2.06 7.25
CA GLU A 48 -8.98 -1.15 7.22
C GLU A 48 -8.62 0.22 7.84
N ASN A 49 -7.96 0.20 9.01
CA ASN A 49 -7.51 1.42 9.69
C ASN A 49 -6.44 2.17 8.87
N LEU A 50 -5.56 1.43 8.20
CA LEU A 50 -4.57 1.99 7.30
C LEU A 50 -5.23 2.69 6.12
N ASN A 51 -6.26 2.10 5.52
CA ASN A 51 -6.99 2.71 4.41
C ASN A 51 -7.61 4.05 4.80
N LYS A 52 -8.32 4.10 5.95
CA LYS A 52 -8.92 5.32 6.50
C LYS A 52 -7.86 6.40 6.75
N HIS A 53 -6.70 6.00 7.28
CA HIS A 53 -5.60 6.92 7.55
C HIS A 53 -5.00 7.48 6.25
N LEU A 54 -4.81 6.64 5.23
CA LEU A 54 -4.26 7.05 3.94
C LEU A 54 -5.21 7.98 3.18
N GLU A 55 -6.52 7.73 3.26
CA GLU A 55 -7.55 8.62 2.72
C GLU A 55 -7.46 10.03 3.31
N TYR A 56 -7.21 10.14 4.60
CA TYR A 56 -7.01 11.43 5.26
C TYR A 56 -5.64 12.07 4.96
N ALA A 57 -4.59 11.25 4.85
CA ALA A 57 -3.21 11.72 4.78
C ALA A 57 -2.75 12.10 3.36
N ILE A 58 -3.37 11.55 2.31
CA ILE A 58 -2.96 11.75 0.92
C ILE A 58 -3.95 12.69 0.21
N PRO A 59 -3.54 13.89 -0.20
CA PRO A 59 -4.35 14.75 -1.06
C PRO A 59 -4.72 14.02 -2.35
N ASN A 60 -5.97 14.16 -2.80
CA ASN A 60 -6.50 13.48 -3.99
C ASN A 60 -6.35 11.95 -3.93
N PHE A 61 -6.53 11.34 -2.75
CA PHE A 61 -6.46 9.88 -2.57
C PHE A 61 -7.31 9.08 -3.57
N GLN A 62 -8.45 9.62 -3.99
CA GLN A 62 -9.33 9.03 -5.01
C GLN A 62 -8.72 8.98 -6.42
N GLU A 63 -7.76 9.86 -6.68
CA GLU A 63 -6.99 9.91 -7.91
C GLU A 63 -5.62 9.24 -7.74
N ALA A 64 -5.32 8.69 -6.55
CA ALA A 64 -3.99 8.25 -6.20
C ALA A 64 -3.50 7.10 -7.09
N ASP A 65 -2.25 7.30 -7.53
CA ASP A 65 -1.35 6.31 -8.12
C ASP A 65 -1.28 5.01 -7.32
N LEU A 66 -0.88 3.93 -8.00
CA LEU A 66 -0.84 2.60 -7.42
C LEU A 66 0.14 2.54 -6.23
N VAL A 67 -0.37 2.35 -5.01
CA VAL A 67 0.47 2.09 -3.84
C VAL A 67 0.43 0.60 -3.54
N LYS A 68 1.59 -0.06 -3.52
CA LYS A 68 1.70 -1.43 -3.00
C LYS A 68 2.46 -1.45 -1.68
N LEU A 69 1.87 -2.08 -0.69
CA LEU A 69 2.44 -2.31 0.63
C LEU A 69 2.68 -3.81 0.77
N ARG A 70 3.95 -4.22 0.80
CA ARG A 70 4.35 -5.60 1.10
C ARG A 70 4.72 -5.69 2.56
N PHE A 71 4.02 -6.53 3.31
CA PHE A 71 4.26 -6.81 4.71
C PHE A 71 4.95 -8.16 4.85
N VAL A 72 6.23 -8.16 5.23
CA VAL A 72 7.00 -9.37 5.50
C VAL A 72 6.80 -9.74 6.97
N ILE A 73 6.01 -10.79 7.21
CA ILE A 73 5.65 -11.30 8.54
C ILE A 73 6.72 -12.29 9.01
N SER A 74 7.13 -13.21 8.13
CA SER A 74 8.22 -14.17 8.39
C SER A 74 8.99 -14.50 7.11
N LEU A 75 10.03 -15.34 7.21
CA LEU A 75 10.93 -15.71 6.11
C LEU A 75 10.21 -16.21 4.85
N ASN A 76 9.02 -16.79 4.99
CA ASN A 76 8.20 -17.33 3.89
C ASN A 76 6.75 -16.85 3.95
N GLU A 77 6.48 -15.79 4.70
CA GLU A 77 5.14 -15.24 4.82
C GLU A 77 5.16 -13.74 4.59
N ASP A 78 4.55 -13.34 3.49
CA ASP A 78 4.20 -11.98 3.23
C ASP A 78 2.70 -11.81 2.94
N ARG A 79 2.25 -10.57 3.10
CA ARG A 79 0.94 -10.10 2.67
C ARG A 79 1.16 -8.86 1.84
N ILE A 80 0.43 -8.73 0.75
CA ILE A 80 0.52 -7.56 -0.12
C ILE A 80 -0.83 -6.89 -0.14
N VAL A 81 -0.81 -5.58 0.07
CA VAL A 81 -1.96 -4.70 -0.05
C VAL A 81 -1.69 -3.73 -1.18
N SER A 82 -2.59 -3.67 -2.13
CA SER A 82 -2.56 -2.74 -3.24
C SER A 82 -3.68 -1.75 -3.10
N ILE A 83 -3.37 -0.47 -3.24
CA ILE A 83 -4.33 0.63 -3.19
C ILE A 83 -4.26 1.33 -4.53
N ARG A 84 -5.41 1.49 -5.17
CA ARG A 84 -5.51 2.15 -6.47
C ARG A 84 -6.82 2.90 -6.56
N ASN A 85 -6.80 4.18 -6.90
CA ASN A 85 -8.01 4.99 -7.00
C ASN A 85 -8.91 4.84 -5.74
N SER A 86 -8.32 4.90 -4.55
CA SER A 86 -8.94 4.57 -3.25
C SER A 86 -9.43 3.13 -3.03
N GLU A 87 -9.34 2.23 -4.01
CA GLU A 87 -9.73 0.83 -3.83
C GLU A 87 -8.57 0.03 -3.24
N LEU A 88 -8.82 -0.57 -2.07
CA LEU A 88 -7.88 -1.45 -1.40
C LEU A 88 -8.14 -2.91 -1.81
N THR A 89 -7.08 -3.62 -2.20
CA THR A 89 -7.09 -5.04 -2.52
C THR A 89 -6.00 -5.76 -1.74
N ILE A 90 -6.36 -6.83 -1.03
CA ILE A 90 -5.40 -7.78 -0.45
C ILE A 90 -5.06 -8.81 -1.53
N GLU A 91 -3.80 -8.89 -1.95
CA GLU A 91 -3.34 -9.87 -2.94
C GLU A 91 -3.12 -11.23 -2.24
N LYS A 92 -3.52 -12.32 -2.92
CA LYS A 92 -3.34 -13.71 -2.47
C LYS A 92 -2.01 -14.29 -2.93
#